data_AF-A0A372JWL9-F1
#
_entry.id   AF-A0A372JWL9-F1
#
_cell.length_a   1.000
_cell.length_b   1.000
_cell.length_c   1.000
_cell.angle_alpha   90.00
_cell.angle_beta   90.00
_cell.angle_gamma   90.00
#
_symmetry.space_group_name_H-M   'P 1'
#
loop_
_entity.id
_entity.type
_entity.pdbx_description
1 polymer ?
#
loop_
_entity_poly.entity_id
_entity_poly.type
_entity_poly.pdbx_seq_one_letter_code
_entity_poly.pdbx_strand_id
1 'polypeptide(L)'
;MIAENVTQLKLQAFKYHFIPDHDIGLAGIVVRQDSNLIRLQQKLIDAIAPFTVKTGTAAAFVTTPDDPEINHPTIDYVATLVPKASGKNFIPHITIGIARQDYLKRMLAEPFRTFEFSPAGASVYQRGNFGAARKQLKALDLKP
;
A
#
# COMPACT_ATOMS: atom_id res chain seq x y z
N MET A 1 2.20 0.60 -27.13
CA MET A 1 1.39 0.27 -25.92
C MET A 1 1.22 1.55 -25.12
N ILE A 2 -0.01 1.94 -24.79
CA ILE A 2 -0.28 3.17 -24.03
C ILE A 2 0.15 2.93 -22.57
N ALA A 3 0.96 3.84 -22.02
CA ALA A 3 1.28 3.85 -20.58
C ALA A 3 -0.03 3.98 -19.80
N GLU A 4 -0.21 3.26 -18.68
CA GLU A 4 -1.44 3.44 -17.90
C GLU A 4 -1.47 4.88 -17.41
N ASN A 5 -2.51 5.61 -17.78
CA ASN A 5 -2.66 6.98 -17.32
C ASN A 5 -3.23 6.94 -15.90
N VAL A 6 -2.31 7.00 -14.94
CA VAL A 6 -2.63 6.90 -13.50
C VAL A 6 -3.70 7.91 -13.09
N THR A 7 -3.71 9.11 -13.69
CA THR A 7 -4.68 10.16 -13.36
C THR A 7 -6.08 9.93 -13.94
N GLN A 8 -6.20 9.08 -14.96
CA GLN A 8 -7.47 8.72 -15.60
C GLN A 8 -8.10 7.45 -14.99
N LEU A 9 -7.41 6.78 -14.06
CA LEU A 9 -7.98 5.63 -13.36
C LEU A 9 -9.25 6.05 -12.59
N LYS A 10 -10.30 5.23 -12.72
CA LYS A 10 -11.53 5.35 -11.93
C LYS A 10 -11.56 4.19 -10.94
N LEU A 11 -11.26 4.50 -9.69
CA LEU A 11 -11.13 3.51 -8.62
C LEU A 11 -12.35 3.62 -7.70
N GLN A 12 -12.80 2.48 -7.19
CA GLN A 12 -13.95 2.40 -6.29
C GLN A 12 -13.55 1.82 -4.94
N ALA A 13 -13.63 2.63 -3.89
CA ALA A 13 -13.54 2.17 -2.50
C ALA A 13 -14.89 1.56 -2.09
N PHE A 14 -14.89 0.38 -1.47
CA PHE A 14 -16.14 -0.36 -1.27
C PHE A 14 -16.32 -1.03 0.10
N LYS A 15 -15.29 -1.16 0.93
CA LYS A 15 -15.43 -1.72 2.29
C LYS A 15 -14.26 -1.35 3.19
N TYR A 16 -14.51 -1.43 4.49
CA TYR A 16 -13.44 -1.53 5.48
C TYR A 16 -12.84 -2.96 5.51
N HIS A 17 -11.57 -3.05 5.90
CA HIS A 17 -10.94 -4.28 6.37
C HIS A 17 -9.95 -3.94 7.48
N PHE A 18 -9.37 -4.95 8.12
CA PHE A 18 -8.11 -4.75 8.83
C PHE A 18 -7.20 -5.97 8.66
N ILE A 19 -5.90 -5.74 8.79
CA ILE A 19 -4.88 -6.79 8.88
C ILE A 19 -4.52 -6.96 10.35
N PRO A 20 -4.75 -8.12 10.97
CA PRO A 20 -4.42 -8.34 12.38
C PRO A 20 -2.90 -8.39 12.59
N ASP A 21 -2.45 -7.82 13.70
CA ASP A 21 -1.07 -7.91 14.19
C ASP A 21 -1.10 -7.94 15.72
N HIS A 22 -0.92 -9.13 16.31
CA HIS A 22 -1.05 -9.35 17.76
C HIS A 22 -2.35 -8.75 18.31
N ASP A 23 -2.28 -7.84 19.29
CA ASP A 23 -3.47 -7.23 19.94
C ASP A 23 -4.07 -6.06 19.13
N ILE A 24 -3.36 -5.60 18.10
CA ILE A 24 -3.76 -4.50 17.24
C ILE A 24 -4.14 -4.99 15.84
N GLY A 25 -4.55 -4.07 14.98
CA GLY A 25 -4.67 -4.30 13.56
C GLY A 25 -4.52 -3.01 12.77
N LEU A 26 -4.12 -3.16 11.51
CA LEU A 26 -4.00 -2.07 10.55
C LEU A 26 -5.35 -1.94 9.85
N ALA A 27 -6.11 -0.90 10.19
CA ALA A 27 -7.36 -0.57 9.55
C ALA A 27 -7.12 -0.10 8.11
N GLY A 28 -7.98 -0.49 7.18
CA GLY A 28 -7.89 0.01 5.82
C GLY A 28 -9.22 0.10 5.10
N ILE A 29 -9.20 0.80 3.98
CA ILE A 29 -10.28 0.89 3.00
C ILE A 29 -9.85 0.12 1.76
N VAL A 30 -10.64 -0.86 1.36
CA VAL A 30 -10.36 -1.71 0.20
C VAL A 30 -10.92 -1.05 -1.06
N VAL A 31 -10.09 -1.03 -2.10
CA VAL A 31 -10.44 -0.61 -3.45
C VAL A 31 -10.76 -1.86 -4.26
N ARG A 32 -11.74 -1.81 -5.17
CA ARG A 32 -11.99 -2.94 -6.07
C ARG A 32 -10.78 -3.19 -6.95
N GLN A 33 -10.45 -4.46 -7.17
CA GLN A 33 -9.46 -4.83 -8.17
C GLN A 33 -9.96 -4.39 -9.55
N ASP A 34 -9.13 -3.65 -10.26
CA ASP A 34 -9.36 -3.20 -11.63
C ASP A 34 -8.24 -3.70 -12.53
N SER A 35 -8.57 -4.02 -13.78
CA SER A 35 -7.60 -4.58 -14.72
C SER A 35 -6.49 -3.58 -15.12
N ASN A 36 -6.79 -2.28 -15.19
CA ASN A 36 -5.78 -1.26 -15.45
C ASN A 36 -4.85 -1.11 -14.23
N LEU A 37 -5.43 -1.16 -13.03
CA LEU A 37 -4.65 -1.09 -11.80
C LEU A 37 -3.70 -2.29 -11.63
N ILE A 38 -4.16 -3.50 -11.98
CA ILE A 38 -3.31 -4.71 -11.98
C ILE A 38 -2.20 -4.60 -13.05
N ARG A 39 -2.52 -4.10 -14.26
CA ARG A 39 -1.49 -3.85 -15.29
C ARG A 39 -0.47 -2.80 -14.84
N LEU A 40 -0.91 -1.74 -14.16
CA LEU A 40 -0.02 -0.73 -13.59
C LEU A 40 0.92 -1.36 -12.56
N GLN A 41 0.40 -2.20 -11.66
CA GLN A 41 1.23 -2.93 -10.69
C GLN A 41 2.30 -3.77 -11.39
N GLN A 42 1.91 -4.56 -12.40
CA GLN A 42 2.86 -5.41 -13.13
C GLN A 42 3.94 -4.58 -13.84
N LYS A 43 3.56 -3.51 -14.54
CA LYS A 43 4.51 -2.60 -15.20
C LYS A 43 5.50 -1.99 -14.20
N LEU A 44 5.04 -1.63 -12.99
CA LEU A 44 5.92 -1.13 -11.93
C LEU A 44 6.87 -2.21 -11.43
N ILE A 45 6.39 -3.44 -11.19
CA ILE A 45 7.21 -4.58 -10.78
C ILE A 45 8.30 -4.87 -11.82
N ASP A 46 7.92 -4.94 -13.10
CA ASP A 46 8.86 -5.22 -14.20
C ASP A 46 9.92 -4.12 -14.32
N ALA A 47 9.51 -2.85 -14.19
CA ALA A 47 10.41 -1.71 -14.28
C ALA A 47 11.44 -1.67 -13.14
N ILE A 48 11.07 -2.08 -11.93
CA ILE A 48 11.99 -2.07 -10.79
C ILE A 48 12.80 -3.35 -10.64
N ALA A 49 12.40 -4.46 -11.28
CA ALA A 49 13.00 -5.78 -11.09
C ALA A 49 14.55 -5.80 -11.16
N PRO A 50 15.22 -5.12 -12.12
CA PRO A 50 16.69 -5.08 -12.18
C PRO A 50 17.37 -4.43 -10.97
N PHE A 51 16.62 -3.67 -10.18
CA PHE A 51 17.09 -2.94 -8.99
C PHE A 51 16.67 -3.60 -7.68
N THR A 52 15.99 -4.75 -7.72
CA THR A 52 15.50 -5.44 -6.52
C THR A 52 16.53 -6.37 -5.92
N VAL A 53 16.52 -6.45 -4.59
CA VAL A 53 17.28 -7.44 -3.80
C VAL A 53 16.29 -8.27 -2.97
N LYS A 54 16.70 -9.48 -2.55
CA LYS A 54 15.83 -10.41 -1.82
C LYS A 54 15.26 -9.84 -0.51
N THR A 55 16.06 -9.07 0.21
CA THR A 55 15.65 -8.40 1.45
C THR A 55 16.48 -7.13 1.68
N GLY A 56 15.93 -6.18 2.43
CA GLY A 56 16.60 -4.95 2.83
C GLY A 56 17.04 -4.99 4.30
N THR A 57 18.01 -4.15 4.67
CA THR A 57 18.37 -3.91 6.08
C THR A 57 17.52 -2.78 6.67
N ALA A 58 17.60 -2.60 8.00
CA ALA A 58 16.92 -1.49 8.67
C ALA A 58 17.24 -0.11 8.07
N ALA A 59 18.46 0.07 7.53
CA ALA A 59 18.90 1.32 6.89
C ALA A 59 18.12 1.67 5.61
N ALA A 60 17.40 0.73 5.01
CA ALA A 60 16.52 1.00 3.86
C ALA A 60 15.22 1.73 4.26
N PHE A 61 14.89 1.76 5.55
CA PHE A 61 13.64 2.30 6.06
C PHE A 61 13.84 3.63 6.80
N VAL A 62 12.77 4.41 6.90
CA VAL A 62 12.73 5.63 7.71
C VAL A 62 12.40 5.27 9.16
N THR A 63 13.30 5.62 10.07
CA THR A 63 13.08 5.59 11.53
C THR A 63 13.04 7.02 12.09
N THR A 64 12.55 7.17 13.32
CA THR A 64 12.49 8.46 14.03
C THR A 64 13.03 8.30 15.45
N PRO A 65 13.39 9.38 16.18
CA PRO A 65 13.80 9.25 17.58
C PRO A 65 12.75 8.53 18.46
N ASP A 66 11.47 8.79 18.22
CA ASP A 66 10.36 8.12 18.94
C ASP A 66 10.12 6.67 18.50
N ASP A 67 10.70 6.27 17.37
CA ASP A 67 10.52 4.96 16.75
C ASP A 67 11.82 4.57 16.02
N PRO A 68 12.89 4.28 16.79
CA PRO A 68 14.26 4.20 16.28
C PRO A 68 14.53 2.91 15.50
N GLU A 69 13.65 1.93 15.62
CA GLU A 69 13.78 0.61 15.00
C GLU A 69 12.65 0.36 14.00
N ILE A 70 12.98 -0.24 12.85
CA ILE A 70 11.96 -0.76 11.95
C ILE A 70 11.45 -2.09 12.48
N ASN A 71 10.14 -2.28 12.50
CA ASN A 71 9.54 -3.52 12.97
C ASN A 71 9.77 -4.65 11.95
N HIS A 72 10.05 -5.84 12.47
CA HIS A 72 10.29 -7.03 11.65
C HIS A 72 9.15 -7.33 10.66
N PRO A 73 7.86 -7.18 11.04
CA PRO A 73 6.75 -7.37 10.10
C PRO A 73 6.83 -6.49 8.85
N THR A 74 7.34 -5.25 8.93
CA THR A 74 7.48 -4.40 7.73
C THR A 74 8.60 -4.90 6.83
N ILE A 75 9.72 -5.38 7.38
CA ILE A 75 10.82 -5.95 6.59
C ILE A 75 10.32 -7.18 5.83
N ASP A 76 9.66 -8.11 6.54
CA ASP A 76 9.12 -9.34 5.95
C ASP A 76 8.06 -9.07 4.89
N TYR A 77 7.20 -8.09 5.15
CA TYR A 77 6.20 -7.62 4.19
C TYR A 77 6.86 -7.13 2.90
N VAL A 78 7.89 -6.27 2.99
CA VAL A 78 8.60 -5.76 1.80
C VAL A 78 9.31 -6.88 1.05
N ALA A 79 10.01 -7.77 1.76
CA ALA A 79 10.75 -8.88 1.16
C ALA A 79 9.84 -9.87 0.40
N THR A 80 8.57 -10.00 0.81
CA THR A 80 7.63 -10.96 0.24
C THR A 80 6.49 -10.32 -0.56
N LEU A 81 6.51 -9.00 -0.75
CA LEU A 81 5.43 -8.24 -1.39
C LEU A 81 5.09 -8.77 -2.78
N VAL A 82 6.07 -8.86 -3.67
CA VAL A 82 5.87 -9.27 -5.07
C VAL A 82 5.29 -10.69 -5.17
N PRO A 83 5.90 -11.73 -4.56
CA PRO A 83 5.36 -13.09 -4.67
C PRO A 83 4.02 -13.29 -3.93
N LYS A 84 3.73 -12.55 -2.84
CA LYS A 84 2.50 -12.76 -2.05
C LYS A 84 1.32 -11.87 -2.47
N ALA A 85 1.56 -10.66 -2.96
CA ALA A 85 0.53 -9.61 -3.10
C ALA A 85 0.44 -9.00 -4.51
N SER A 86 0.79 -9.76 -5.56
CA SER A 86 0.66 -9.34 -6.96
C SER A 86 -0.48 -10.01 -7.70
N GLY A 87 -0.95 -9.39 -8.78
CA GLY A 87 -1.95 -9.96 -9.68
C GLY A 87 -3.25 -10.30 -8.96
N LYS A 88 -3.70 -11.56 -9.04
CA LYS A 88 -4.94 -12.00 -8.37
C LYS A 88 -4.91 -11.84 -6.84
N ASN A 89 -3.72 -11.87 -6.23
CA ASN A 89 -3.55 -11.71 -4.79
C ASN A 89 -3.42 -10.23 -4.38
N PHE A 90 -3.39 -9.30 -5.34
CA PHE A 90 -3.27 -7.87 -5.04
C PHE A 90 -4.57 -7.33 -4.45
N ILE A 91 -4.54 -6.96 -3.18
CA ILE A 91 -5.66 -6.29 -2.50
C ILE A 91 -5.31 -4.79 -2.42
N PRO A 92 -5.72 -3.96 -3.40
CA PRO A 92 -5.46 -2.53 -3.32
C PRO A 92 -6.24 -1.95 -2.13
N HIS A 93 -5.54 -1.26 -1.25
CA HIS A 93 -6.13 -0.68 -0.06
C HIS A 93 -5.37 0.58 0.38
N ILE A 94 -6.03 1.39 1.20
CA ILE A 94 -5.44 2.52 1.89
C ILE A 94 -5.51 2.20 3.39
N THR A 95 -4.36 2.10 4.05
CA THR A 95 -4.31 2.00 5.52
C THR A 95 -4.73 3.33 6.12
N ILE A 96 -5.70 3.32 7.04
CA ILE A 96 -6.29 4.51 7.65
C ILE A 96 -5.95 4.67 9.14
N GLY A 97 -5.30 3.68 9.75
CA GLY A 97 -4.87 3.77 11.14
C GLY A 97 -4.59 2.42 11.79
N ILE A 98 -4.22 2.47 13.07
CA ILE A 98 -3.98 1.30 13.91
C ILE A 98 -4.90 1.41 15.11
N ALA A 99 -5.57 0.31 15.47
CA ALA A 99 -6.40 0.25 16.66
C ALA A 99 -6.42 -1.17 17.25
N ARG A 100 -6.94 -1.31 18.47
CA ARG A 100 -7.22 -2.61 19.07
C ARG A 100 -8.25 -3.37 18.24
N GLN A 101 -8.12 -4.69 18.16
CA GLN A 101 -8.98 -5.49 17.31
C GLN A 101 -10.48 -5.43 17.68
N ASP A 102 -10.83 -5.20 18.95
CA ASP A 102 -12.22 -5.06 19.38
C ASP A 102 -12.87 -3.77 18.83
N TYR A 103 -12.09 -2.70 18.70
CA TYR A 103 -12.53 -1.49 18.02
C TYR A 103 -12.67 -1.74 16.51
N LEU A 104 -11.70 -2.40 15.90
CA LEU A 104 -11.71 -2.69 14.45
C LEU A 104 -12.89 -3.57 14.04
N LYS A 105 -13.26 -4.56 14.86
CA LYS A 105 -14.45 -5.40 14.63
C LYS A 105 -15.74 -4.57 14.64
N ARG A 106 -15.84 -3.56 15.51
CA ARG A 106 -16.96 -2.61 15.53
C ARG A 106 -16.96 -1.74 14.27
N MET A 107 -15.79 -1.23 13.87
CA MET A 107 -15.63 -0.48 12.61
C MET A 107 -16.07 -1.29 11.38
N LEU A 108 -15.81 -2.60 11.32
CA LEU A 108 -16.27 -3.46 10.22
C LEU A 108 -17.79 -3.65 10.18
N ALA A 109 -18.48 -3.46 11.30
CA ALA A 109 -19.94 -3.57 11.37
C ALA A 109 -20.65 -2.29 10.90
N GLU A 110 -19.93 -1.16 10.87
CA GLU A 110 -20.47 0.11 10.36
C GLU A 110 -20.70 0.06 8.84
N PRO A 111 -21.76 0.69 8.33
CA PRO A 111 -22.03 0.74 6.90
C PRO A 111 -20.92 1.50 6.17
N PHE A 112 -20.37 0.89 5.11
CA PHE A 112 -19.41 1.56 4.24
C PHE A 112 -20.13 2.21 3.06
N ARG A 113 -20.09 3.54 2.98
CA ARG A 113 -20.54 4.26 1.78
C ARG A 113 -19.51 4.09 0.68
N THR A 114 -19.86 3.35 -0.37
CA THR A 114 -19.03 3.23 -1.57
C THR A 114 -18.84 4.59 -2.24
N PHE A 115 -17.62 4.88 -2.70
CA PHE A 115 -17.31 6.10 -3.43
C PHE A 115 -16.24 5.85 -4.49
N GLU A 116 -16.25 6.71 -5.52
CA GLU A 116 -15.28 6.68 -6.60
C GLU A 116 -14.28 7.82 -6.46
N PHE A 117 -13.06 7.58 -6.93
CA PHE A 117 -12.01 8.58 -6.97
C PHE A 117 -11.03 8.29 -8.10
N SER A 118 -10.26 9.32 -8.46
CA SER A 118 -9.13 9.21 -9.38
C SER A 118 -7.86 9.66 -8.66
N PRO A 119 -6.71 8.99 -8.85
CA PRO A 119 -5.44 9.49 -8.36
C PRO A 119 -5.13 10.87 -8.97
N ALA A 120 -4.68 11.82 -8.14
CA ALA A 120 -4.22 13.12 -8.64
C ALA A 120 -2.78 13.05 -9.21
N GLY A 121 -2.03 12.00 -8.87
CA GLY A 121 -0.64 11.80 -9.27
C GLY A 121 -0.02 10.58 -8.59
N ALA A 122 1.29 10.43 -8.69
CA ALA A 122 2.04 9.37 -8.03
C ALA A 122 3.44 9.85 -7.63
N SER A 123 3.98 9.24 -6.57
CA SER A 123 5.29 9.57 -6.04
C SER A 123 5.97 8.32 -5.49
N VAL A 124 7.30 8.31 -5.49
CA VAL A 124 8.13 7.28 -4.86
C VAL A 124 8.45 7.74 -3.43
N TYR A 125 8.24 6.85 -2.46
CA TYR A 125 8.48 7.10 -1.05
C TYR A 125 9.42 6.05 -0.45
N GLN A 126 10.26 6.49 0.47
CA GLN A 126 10.92 5.61 1.44
C GLN A 126 9.91 5.28 2.56
N ARG A 127 9.80 3.98 2.87
CA ARG A 127 8.83 3.46 3.85
C ARG A 127 9.40 3.49 5.27
N GLY A 128 8.53 3.62 6.26
CA GLY A 128 8.82 3.34 7.67
C GLY A 128 7.91 2.26 8.23
N ASN A 129 7.76 2.24 9.56
CA ASN A 129 6.92 1.26 10.27
C ASN A 129 5.49 1.17 9.74
N PHE A 130 4.95 -0.05 9.82
CA PHE A 130 3.61 -0.42 9.30
C PHE A 130 3.43 -0.12 7.80
N GLY A 131 4.54 -0.11 7.05
CA GLY A 131 4.55 0.21 5.62
C GLY A 131 4.22 1.66 5.29
N ALA A 132 4.22 2.58 6.27
CA ALA A 132 3.87 3.98 6.06
C ALA A 132 4.80 4.68 5.05
N ALA A 133 4.24 5.48 4.15
CA ALA A 133 5.01 6.36 3.27
C ALA A 133 5.53 7.56 4.08
N ARG A 134 6.82 7.58 4.45
CA ARG A 134 7.37 8.55 5.41
C ARG A 134 8.19 9.67 4.76
N LYS A 135 9.05 9.35 3.80
CA LYS A 135 9.90 10.33 3.11
C LYS A 135 9.66 10.27 1.62
N GLN A 136 9.15 11.35 1.04
CA GLN A 136 9.03 11.46 -0.41
C GLN A 136 10.42 11.53 -1.02
N LEU A 137 10.70 10.64 -1.98
CA LEU A 137 11.94 10.64 -2.74
C LEU A 137 11.76 11.39 -4.06
N LYS A 138 10.64 11.17 -4.75
CA LYS A 138 10.36 11.79 -6.04
C LYS A 138 8.87 11.84 -6.33
N ALA A 139 8.33 13.01 -6.67
CA ALA A 139 7.06 13.10 -7.36
C ALA A 139 7.25 12.76 -8.84
N LEU A 140 6.36 11.95 -9.40
CA LEU A 140 6.39 11.58 -10.81
C LEU A 140 5.61 12.63 -11.61
N ASP A 141 6.22 13.14 -12.67
CA ASP A 141 5.56 14.02 -13.61
C ASP A 141 4.66 13.17 -14.53
N LEU A 142 3.40 13.03 -14.13
CA LEU A 142 2.41 12.25 -14.85
C LEU A 142 1.55 13.20 -15.68
N LYS A 143 1.62 13.04 -16.99
CA LYS A 143 0.78 13.80 -17.92
C LYS A 143 -0.66 13.24 -17.90
N PRO A 144 -1.68 14.12 -17.90
CA PRO A 144 -3.09 13.73 -18.01
C PRO A 144 -3.46 12.99 -19.28
#